data_AF-A0A959A9U1-F1
#
_entry.id   AF-A0A959A9U1-F1
#
_cell.length_a   1.000
_cell.length_b   1.000
_cell.length_c   1.000
_cell.angle_alpha   90.00
_cell.angle_beta   90.00
_cell.angle_gamma   90.00
#
_symmetry.space_group_name_H-M   'P 1'
#
loop_
_entity.id
_entity.type
_entity.pdbx_description
1 polymer ?
#
loop_
_entity_poly.entity_id
_entity_poly.type
_entity_poly.pdbx_seq_one_letter_code
_entity_poly.pdbx_strand_id
1 'polypeptide(L)'
;MKKNLLSLLFLLSLVAPGFAITDVCSITVSPDSKVAAFANGEDVTVYLSYTTDQPAGVRIYVRPYSNGSLSPNYTADASPIYYGSGVANSS
;
A
#
# COMPACT_ATOMS: atom_id res chain seq x y z
N MET A 1 33.55 -36.09 -4.72
CA MET A 1 32.27 -35.43 -5.09
C MET A 1 31.60 -34.63 -3.97
N LYS A 2 32.01 -34.73 -2.69
CA LYS A 2 31.34 -34.01 -1.57
C LYS A 2 31.71 -32.52 -1.43
N LYS A 3 32.82 -32.07 -2.02
CA LYS A 3 33.29 -30.66 -1.96
C LYS A 3 32.43 -29.71 -2.81
N ASN A 4 31.79 -30.22 -3.87
CA ASN A 4 31.00 -29.41 -4.80
C ASN A 4 29.58 -29.15 -4.28
N LEU A 5 29.07 -30.03 -3.40
CA LEU A 5 27.74 -29.89 -2.81
C LEU A 5 27.71 -28.76 -1.77
N LEU A 6 28.76 -28.64 -0.96
CA LEU A 6 28.85 -27.60 0.06
C LEU A 6 29.07 -26.20 -0.56
N SER A 7 29.80 -26.13 -1.68
CA SER A 7 29.98 -24.90 -2.44
C SER A 7 28.69 -24.43 -3.13
N LEU A 8 27.81 -25.35 -3.52
CA LEU A 8 26.52 -25.03 -4.15
C LEU A 8 25.50 -24.49 -3.13
N LEU A 9 25.49 -25.03 -1.89
CA LEU A 9 24.67 -24.49 -0.81
C LEU A 9 25.10 -23.08 -0.37
N PHE A 10 26.39 -22.77 -0.42
CA PHE A 10 26.91 -21.43 -0.06
C PHE A 10 26.62 -20.36 -1.12
N LEU A 11 26.51 -20.74 -2.41
CA LEU A 11 26.02 -19.83 -3.45
C LEU A 11 24.52 -19.53 -3.32
N LEU A 12 23.73 -20.48 -2.80
CA LEU A 12 22.29 -20.30 -2.63
C LEU A 12 21.93 -19.31 -1.49
N SER A 13 22.85 -19.09 -0.54
CA SER A 13 22.65 -18.15 0.58
C SER A 13 22.96 -16.68 0.25
N LEU A 14 23.41 -16.36 -0.97
CA LEU A 14 23.63 -14.97 -1.41
C LEU A 14 22.37 -14.29 -1.98
N VAL A 15 21.19 -14.88 -1.77
CA VAL A 15 19.91 -14.19 -1.98
C VAL A 15 19.72 -13.25 -0.81
N ALA A 16 20.24 -12.03 -0.93
CA ALA A 16 19.91 -10.95 -0.02
C ALA A 16 18.37 -10.84 0.05
N PRO A 17 17.76 -10.67 1.24
CA PRO A 17 16.37 -10.25 1.29
C PRO A 17 16.33 -8.90 0.57
N GLY A 18 15.76 -8.88 -0.64
CA GLY A 18 15.39 -7.62 -1.27
C GLY A 18 14.53 -6.87 -0.27
N PHE A 19 14.84 -5.60 -0.02
CA PHE A 19 13.95 -4.76 0.76
C PHE A 19 12.58 -4.82 0.08
N ALA A 20 11.58 -5.30 0.82
CA ALA A 20 10.19 -5.26 0.39
C ALA A 20 9.85 -3.84 -0.03
N ILE A 21 9.62 -3.62 -1.31
CA ILE A 21 9.09 -2.36 -1.81
C ILE A 21 7.59 -2.40 -1.55
N THR A 22 7.08 -1.52 -0.69
CA THR A 22 5.65 -1.24 -0.55
C THR A 22 5.52 0.25 -0.29
N ASP A 23 5.08 0.97 -1.30
CA ASP A 23 5.04 2.43 -1.32
C ASP A 23 3.69 2.93 -1.82
N VAL A 24 3.24 4.05 -1.27
CA VAL A 24 2.04 4.77 -1.67
C VAL A 24 2.39 6.26 -1.77
N CYS A 25 2.17 6.84 -2.95
CA CYS A 25 2.54 8.22 -3.24
C CYS A 25 1.49 8.93 -4.10
N SER A 26 1.71 10.22 -4.40
CA SER A 26 0.82 11.04 -5.22
C SER A 26 -0.64 11.05 -4.75
N ILE A 27 -0.85 11.06 -3.44
CA ILE A 27 -2.19 11.05 -2.84
C ILE A 27 -2.88 12.38 -3.11
N THR A 28 -4.04 12.34 -3.74
CA THR A 28 -4.93 13.49 -3.93
C THR A 28 -6.35 13.10 -3.57
N VAL A 29 -7.11 14.06 -3.05
CA VAL A 29 -8.51 13.85 -2.65
C VAL A 29 -9.39 14.83 -3.42
N SER A 30 -10.48 14.34 -4.01
CA SER A 30 -11.46 15.08 -4.79
C SER A 30 -12.82 15.06 -4.08
N PRO A 31 -13.69 16.09 -4.18
CA PRO A 31 -13.68 17.19 -5.15
C PRO A 31 -12.62 18.27 -4.92
N ASP A 32 -12.25 18.56 -3.68
CA ASP A 32 -11.29 19.61 -3.34
C ASP A 32 -10.10 19.08 -2.54
N SER A 33 -8.92 19.04 -3.16
CA SER A 33 -7.66 18.68 -2.48
C SER A 33 -7.11 19.80 -1.59
N LYS A 34 -7.82 20.93 -1.47
CA LYS A 34 -7.37 22.15 -0.77
C LYS A 34 -7.92 22.30 0.65
N VAL A 35 -8.84 21.45 1.10
CA VAL A 35 -9.43 21.55 2.44
C VAL A 35 -8.57 20.77 3.43
N ALA A 36 -8.21 21.41 4.54
CA ALA A 36 -7.52 20.74 5.65
C ALA A 36 -8.38 19.64 6.32
N ALA A 37 -9.67 19.58 6.00
CA ALA A 37 -10.62 18.57 6.43
C ALA A 37 -11.87 18.58 5.53
N PHE A 38 -12.52 17.43 5.39
CA PHE A 38 -13.82 17.27 4.74
C PHE A 38 -14.96 17.28 5.76
N ALA A 39 -16.18 17.60 5.34
CA ALA A 39 -17.34 17.51 6.23
C ALA A 39 -17.63 16.04 6.58
N ASN A 40 -18.19 15.80 7.77
CA ASN A 40 -18.61 14.46 8.14
C ASN A 40 -19.76 13.99 7.22
N GLY A 41 -19.61 12.82 6.60
CA GLY A 41 -20.57 12.30 5.63
C GLY A 41 -20.44 12.87 4.22
N GLU A 42 -19.41 13.67 3.94
CA GLU A 42 -19.07 14.06 2.58
C GLU A 42 -18.43 12.89 1.83
N ASP A 43 -18.96 12.59 0.64
CA ASP A 43 -18.36 11.61 -0.27
C ASP A 43 -17.12 12.22 -0.92
N VAL A 44 -15.99 11.55 -0.78
CA VAL A 44 -14.71 11.98 -1.35
C VAL A 44 -14.11 10.86 -2.17
N THR A 45 -13.34 11.18 -3.21
CA THR A 45 -12.55 10.17 -3.92
C THR A 45 -11.08 10.41 -3.66
N VAL A 46 -10.39 9.38 -3.15
CA VAL A 46 -8.95 9.36 -2.96
C VAL A 46 -8.30 8.73 -4.18
N TYR A 47 -7.36 9.43 -4.80
CA TYR A 47 -6.50 8.92 -5.87
C TYR A 47 -5.08 8.79 -5.34
N LEU A 48 -4.42 7.68 -5.64
CA LEU A 48 -3.05 7.40 -5.21
C LEU A 48 -2.30 6.55 -6.23
N SER A 49 -0.99 6.65 -6.20
CA SER A 49 -0.08 5.72 -6.89
C SER A 49 0.48 4.73 -5.89
N TYR A 50 0.72 3.49 -6.30
CA TYR A 50 1.31 2.46 -5.46
C TYR A 50 2.44 1.73 -6.18
N THR A 51 3.36 1.14 -5.41
CA THR A 51 4.31 0.12 -5.87
C THR A 51 4.47 -0.95 -4.80
N THR A 52 4.39 -2.22 -5.20
CA THR A 52 4.64 -3.35 -4.31
C THR A 52 5.38 -4.49 -5.01
N ASP A 53 6.29 -5.14 -4.28
CA ASP A 53 6.92 -6.40 -4.66
C ASP A 53 6.35 -7.61 -3.90
N GLN A 54 5.28 -7.43 -3.12
CA GLN A 54 4.72 -8.51 -2.34
C GLN A 54 4.13 -9.60 -3.24
N PRO A 55 4.60 -10.86 -3.15
CA PRO A 55 4.12 -11.94 -4.02
C PRO A 55 2.62 -12.22 -3.87
N ALA A 56 2.07 -12.00 -2.68
CA ALA A 56 0.64 -12.14 -2.40
C ALA A 56 -0.19 -10.89 -2.80
N GLY A 57 0.47 -9.81 -3.23
CA GLY A 57 -0.12 -8.50 -3.44
C GLY A 57 -0.46 -7.78 -2.13
N VAL A 58 -1.03 -6.58 -2.25
CA VAL A 58 -1.43 -5.73 -1.11
C VAL A 58 -2.85 -5.20 -1.27
N ARG A 59 -3.49 -4.88 -0.15
CA ARG A 59 -4.71 -4.06 -0.11
C ARG A 59 -4.41 -2.72 0.51
N ILE A 60 -5.04 -1.68 -0.01
CA ILE A 60 -4.94 -0.32 0.49
C ILE A 60 -6.27 0.02 1.15
N TYR A 61 -6.18 0.64 2.34
CA TYR A 61 -7.34 1.06 3.13
C TYR A 61 -7.24 2.56 3.38
N VAL A 62 -8.24 3.32 2.94
CA VAL A 62 -8.41 4.71 3.31
C VAL A 62 -9.16 4.78 4.64
N ARG A 63 -8.67 5.57 5.60
CA ARG A 63 -9.27 5.68 6.94
C ARG A 63 -9.43 7.15 7.35
N PRO A 64 -10.67 7.64 7.55
CA PRO A 64 -10.88 9.01 7.97
C PRO A 64 -10.51 9.20 9.44
N TYR A 65 -9.92 10.36 9.74
CA TYR A 65 -9.59 10.80 11.10
C TYR A 65 -10.35 12.07 11.44
N SER A 66 -10.86 12.16 12.66
CA SER A 66 -11.46 13.36 13.23
C SER A 66 -10.97 13.54 14.67
N ASN A 67 -10.57 14.75 15.03
CA ASN A 67 -10.07 15.09 16.38
C ASN A 67 -8.95 14.16 16.89
N GLY A 68 -8.04 13.74 16.01
CA GLY A 68 -6.89 12.90 16.37
C GLY A 68 -7.18 11.41 16.54
N SER A 69 -8.41 10.96 16.26
CA SER A 69 -8.82 9.55 16.30
C SER A 69 -9.52 9.14 15.00
N LEU A 70 -9.67 7.84 14.75
CA LEU A 70 -10.50 7.35 13.64
C LEU A 70 -11.92 7.89 13.77
N SER A 71 -12.48 8.42 12.68
CA SER A 71 -13.84 8.97 12.70
C SER A 71 -14.84 7.89 13.13
N PRO A 72 -15.74 8.15 14.10
CA PRO A 72 -16.72 7.16 14.52
C PRO A 72 -17.60 6.67 13.35
N ASN A 73 -18.01 5.40 13.40
CA ASN A 73 -18.90 4.77 12.42
C ASN A 73 -18.39 4.74 10.96
N TYR A 74 -17.11 4.99 10.71
CA TYR A 74 -16.55 4.79 9.37
C TYR A 74 -16.56 3.31 8.99
N THR A 75 -16.74 3.02 7.69
CA THR A 75 -16.50 1.69 7.13
C THR A 75 -15.15 1.71 6.44
N ALA A 76 -14.34 0.68 6.63
CA ALA A 76 -13.07 0.56 5.92
C ALA A 76 -13.34 0.18 4.46
N ASP A 77 -13.13 1.11 3.54
CA ASP A 77 -13.14 0.81 2.10
C ASP A 77 -11.83 0.11 1.72
N ALA A 78 -11.95 -1.16 1.33
CA ALA A 78 -10.81 -2.01 1.01
C ALA A 78 -10.66 -2.09 -0.51
N SER A 79 -9.49 -1.71 -1.02
CA SER A 79 -9.20 -1.88 -2.44
C SER A 79 -9.22 -3.36 -2.86
N PRO A 80 -9.29 -3.63 -4.18
CA PRO A 80 -8.82 -4.90 -4.74
C PRO A 80 -7.37 -5.21 -4.29
N ILE A 81 -6.95 -6.46 -4.51
CA ILE A 81 -5.55 -6.83 -4.31
C ILE A 81 -4.72 -6.29 -5.49
N TYR A 82 -3.69 -5.51 -5.17
CA TYR A 82 -2.78 -4.91 -6.14
C TYR A 82 -1.41 -5.58 -6.15
N TYR A 83 -0.79 -5.58 -7.33
CA TYR A 83 0.53 -6.14 -7.60
C TYR A 83 1.36 -5.13 -8.40
N GLY A 84 2.68 -5.15 -8.26
CA GLY A 84 3.58 -4.28 -9.01
C GLY A 84 3.30 -2.80 -8.73
N SER A 85 3.32 -1.97 -9.78
CA SER A 85 3.06 -0.53 -9.69
C SER A 85 1.79 -0.13 -10.43
N GLY A 86 1.07 0.87 -9.93
CA GLY A 86 -0.14 1.37 -10.59
C GLY A 86 -0.73 2.61 -9.94
N VAL A 87 -1.90 3.00 -10.45
CA VAL A 87 -2.75 4.07 -9.90
C VAL A 87 -4.05 3.43 -9.41
N ALA A 88 -4.51 3.84 -8.23
CA ALA A 88 -5.74 3.35 -7.62
C ALA A 88 -6.62 4.53 -7.18
N ASN A 89 -7.91 4.25 -7.06
CA ASN A 89 -8.88 5.16 -6.47
C ASN A 89 -9.84 4.43 -5.53
N SER A 90 -10.33 5.14 -4.52
CA SER A 90 -11.26 4.67 -3.49
C SER A 90 -12.21 5.83 -3.13
N SER A 91 -13.45 5.52 -2.77
CA SER A 91 -14.53 6.49 -2.53
C SER A 91 -15.22 6.24 -1.20
#